data_AF-A0A7K2X023-F1
#
_entry.id   AF-A0A7K2X023-F1
#
_cell.length_a   1.000
_cell.length_b   1.000
_cell.length_c   1.000
_cell.angle_alpha   90.00
_cell.angle_beta   90.00
_cell.angle_gamma   90.00
#
_symmetry.space_group_name_H-M   'P 1'
#
loop_
_entity.id
_entity.type
_entity.pdbx_description
1 polymer ?
#
loop_
_entity_poly.entity_id
_entity_poly.type
_entity_poly.pdbx_seq_one_letter_code
_entity_poly.pdbx_strand_id
1 'polypeptide(L)'
;MRAPQPCASWFWDLDDVTEPGLEQALKTAGRMAGVLGRYGLLEPVALEWGWFAVGTGGLGIRTRFTLAGQSLDSVDLPGQLRACGPVGHPSAEMSDLLVVGSGTWVDAEGKEHRESRLVELTVSPDPIGPSAGLSVHHDVWAAFDFHGRPHPAVRENNAPRLANALGELERLLGVPGEGGEPTYFGVAEGYGLAVPDVIDGLGPDLTDLM
;
A
#
# COMPACT_ATOMS: atom_id res chain seq x y z
N MET A 1 15.26 -5.40 2.89
CA MET A 1 14.69 -5.87 4.18
C MET A 1 13.32 -5.22 4.36
N ARG A 2 12.35 -5.86 5.03
CA ARG A 2 10.98 -5.33 5.21
C ARG A 2 10.67 -5.14 6.69
N ALA A 3 10.32 -3.93 7.11
CA ALA A 3 9.96 -3.61 8.48
C ALA A 3 8.58 -4.19 8.87
N PRO A 4 8.36 -4.55 10.15
CA PRO A 4 7.07 -5.04 10.63
C PRO A 4 5.97 -3.97 10.60
N GLN A 5 6.32 -2.70 10.69
CA GLN A 5 5.42 -1.55 10.54
C GLN A 5 5.83 -0.70 9.33
N PRO A 6 4.93 0.13 8.75
CA PRO A 6 5.28 1.00 7.64
C PRO A 6 6.36 2.01 8.03
N CYS A 7 7.32 2.24 7.14
CA CYS A 7 8.24 3.38 7.22
C CYS A 7 7.53 4.70 6.85
N ALA A 8 6.51 4.61 5.99
CA ALA A 8 5.59 5.69 5.68
C ALA A 8 4.28 5.11 5.13
N SER A 9 3.20 5.87 5.31
CA SER A 9 1.90 5.59 4.71
C SER A 9 1.21 6.89 4.31
N TRP A 10 0.37 6.81 3.30
CA TRP A 10 -0.49 7.88 2.81
C TRP A 10 -1.92 7.36 2.77
N PHE A 11 -2.86 8.21 3.18
CA PHE A 11 -4.27 7.94 3.24
C PHE A 11 -5.05 8.96 2.40
N TRP A 12 -6.05 8.49 1.66
CA TRP A 12 -6.98 9.33 0.94
C TRP A 12 -8.39 9.01 1.39
N ASP A 13 -9.07 10.02 1.92
CA ASP A 13 -10.51 10.00 2.14
C ASP A 13 -11.23 10.17 0.79
N LEU A 14 -12.11 9.24 0.45
CA LEU A 14 -12.79 9.21 -0.84
C LEU A 14 -14.29 9.51 -0.74
N ASP A 15 -14.81 9.90 0.44
CA ASP A 15 -16.25 10.11 0.70
C ASP A 15 -16.93 11.02 -0.34
N ASP A 16 -16.26 12.10 -0.73
CA ASP A 16 -16.81 13.10 -1.66
C ASP A 16 -16.41 12.88 -3.14
N VAL A 17 -15.59 11.86 -3.43
CA VAL A 17 -15.02 11.63 -4.78
C VAL A 17 -15.34 10.29 -5.40
N THR A 18 -15.75 9.30 -4.60
CA THR A 18 -16.13 7.99 -5.11
C THR A 18 -17.40 7.49 -4.44
N GLU A 19 -18.26 6.83 -5.20
CA GLU A 19 -19.38 6.12 -4.61
C GLU A 19 -18.84 4.93 -3.78
N PRO A 20 -19.45 4.63 -2.64
CA PRO A 20 -19.05 3.47 -1.86
C PRO A 20 -19.34 2.13 -2.55
N GLY A 21 -18.76 1.07 -2.00
CA GLY A 21 -19.05 -0.31 -2.38
C GLY A 21 -17.96 -0.99 -3.19
N LEU A 22 -18.06 -2.33 -3.23
CA LEU A 22 -17.03 -3.21 -3.78
C LEU A 22 -16.67 -2.90 -5.23
N GLU A 23 -17.66 -2.63 -6.09
CA GLU A 23 -17.45 -2.32 -7.51
C GLU A 23 -16.58 -1.07 -7.70
N GLN A 24 -16.83 -0.02 -6.92
CA GLN A 24 -16.13 1.25 -7.05
C GLN A 24 -14.76 1.17 -6.39
N ALA A 25 -14.64 0.50 -5.23
CA ALA A 25 -13.36 0.20 -4.60
C ALA A 25 -12.42 -0.57 -5.55
N LEU A 26 -12.92 -1.59 -6.26
CA LEU A 26 -12.13 -2.35 -7.23
C LEU A 26 -11.70 -1.52 -8.45
N LYS A 27 -12.56 -0.64 -8.97
CA LYS A 27 -12.18 0.31 -10.03
C LYS A 27 -11.11 1.29 -9.56
N THR A 28 -11.26 1.83 -8.35
CA THR A 28 -10.27 2.72 -7.73
C THR A 28 -8.94 1.99 -7.55
N ALA A 29 -8.96 0.79 -6.97
CA ALA A 29 -7.78 -0.07 -6.83
C ALA A 29 -7.10 -0.35 -8.18
N GLY A 30 -7.87 -0.66 -9.22
CA GLY A 30 -7.35 -0.87 -10.58
C GLY A 30 -6.66 0.36 -11.16
N ARG A 31 -7.28 1.54 -11.03
CA ARG A 31 -6.70 2.81 -11.51
C ARG A 31 -5.43 3.17 -10.75
N MET A 32 -5.43 3.03 -9.43
CA MET A 32 -4.26 3.28 -8.57
C MET A 32 -3.14 2.28 -8.86
N ALA A 33 -3.45 0.98 -8.97
CA ALA A 33 -2.49 -0.04 -9.36
C ALA A 33 -1.89 0.25 -10.75
N GLY A 34 -2.67 0.77 -11.69
CA GLY A 34 -2.18 1.22 -12.98
C GLY A 34 -1.16 2.36 -12.89
N VAL A 35 -1.36 3.33 -11.98
CA VAL A 35 -0.36 4.38 -11.69
C VAL A 35 0.90 3.75 -11.11
N LEU A 36 0.76 2.95 -10.05
CA LEU A 36 1.90 2.32 -9.37
C LEU A 36 2.70 1.42 -10.32
N GLY A 37 2.04 0.68 -11.21
CA GLY A 37 2.66 -0.15 -12.22
C GLY A 37 3.53 0.63 -13.21
N ARG A 38 3.14 1.85 -13.61
CA ARG A 38 3.96 2.71 -14.49
C ARG A 38 5.30 3.11 -13.86
N TYR A 39 5.35 3.18 -12.54
CA TYR A 39 6.57 3.49 -11.78
C TYR A 39 7.31 2.22 -11.30
N GLY A 40 6.83 1.03 -11.69
CA GLY A 40 7.40 -0.26 -11.28
C GLY A 40 7.19 -0.56 -9.79
N LEU A 41 6.18 0.02 -9.14
CA LEU A 41 5.95 -0.12 -7.70
C LEU A 41 5.00 -1.27 -7.35
N LEU A 42 4.04 -1.58 -8.24
CA LEU A 42 3.06 -2.63 -8.01
C LEU A 42 2.59 -3.28 -9.31
N GLU A 43 2.76 -4.59 -9.38
CA GLU A 43 2.11 -5.49 -10.34
C GLU A 43 1.16 -6.41 -9.54
N PRO A 44 -0.16 -6.18 -9.58
CA PRO A 44 -1.12 -6.96 -8.80
C PRO A 44 -1.14 -8.45 -9.18
N VAL A 45 -1.12 -9.32 -8.17
CA VAL A 45 -1.22 -10.78 -8.35
C VAL A 45 -2.35 -11.40 -7.53
N ALA A 46 -2.78 -10.74 -6.44
CA ALA A 46 -3.85 -11.21 -5.58
C ALA A 46 -4.54 -10.06 -4.84
N LEU A 47 -5.73 -10.33 -4.35
CA LEU A 47 -6.43 -9.51 -3.35
C LEU A 47 -6.46 -10.27 -2.02
N GLU A 48 -6.29 -9.54 -0.92
CA GLU A 48 -6.49 -10.05 0.44
C GLU A 48 -7.48 -9.18 1.21
N TRP A 49 -8.32 -9.80 2.02
CA TRP A 49 -9.22 -9.09 2.93
C TRP A 49 -9.58 -9.96 4.13
N GLY A 50 -10.02 -9.32 5.21
CA GLY A 50 -10.66 -9.95 6.35
C GLY A 50 -12.18 -9.92 6.22
N TRP A 51 -12.84 -10.80 6.97
CA TRP A 51 -14.28 -10.75 7.15
C TRP A 51 -14.63 -10.23 8.53
N PHE A 52 -15.64 -9.38 8.60
CA PHE A 52 -16.20 -8.89 9.86
C PHE A 52 -17.72 -9.00 9.86
N ALA A 53 -18.34 -8.97 11.04
CA ALA A 53 -19.78 -8.84 11.16
C ALA A 53 -20.10 -7.61 12.02
N VAL A 54 -21.04 -6.78 11.54
CA VAL A 54 -21.48 -5.57 12.24
C VAL A 54 -21.91 -5.91 13.66
N GLY A 55 -21.41 -5.15 14.65
CA GLY A 55 -21.67 -5.36 16.07
C GLY A 55 -20.91 -6.51 16.74
N THR A 56 -20.23 -7.37 15.96
CA THR A 56 -19.38 -8.47 16.48
C THR A 56 -17.89 -8.20 16.28
N GLY A 57 -17.54 -7.44 15.23
CA GLY A 57 -16.16 -7.16 14.84
C GLY A 57 -15.59 -8.21 13.89
N GLY A 58 -14.26 -8.29 13.82
CA GLY A 58 -13.55 -9.21 12.93
C GLY A 58 -13.78 -10.68 13.28
N LEU A 59 -13.99 -11.51 12.26
CA LEU A 59 -14.30 -12.94 12.41
C LEU A 59 -13.04 -13.83 12.49
N GLY A 60 -11.84 -13.25 12.38
CA GLY A 60 -10.58 -14.01 12.29
C GLY A 60 -10.42 -14.81 11.00
N ILE A 61 -11.33 -14.64 10.04
CA ILE A 61 -11.27 -15.28 8.72
C ILE A 61 -10.65 -14.27 7.74
N ARG A 62 -9.61 -14.71 7.02
CA ARG A 62 -9.02 -13.97 5.91
C ARG A 62 -9.19 -14.74 4.62
N THR A 63 -9.50 -14.02 3.55
CA THR A 63 -9.50 -14.58 2.20
C THR A 63 -8.34 -14.00 1.42
N ARG A 64 -7.69 -14.85 0.64
CA ARG A 64 -6.76 -14.46 -0.42
C ARG A 64 -7.32 -14.97 -1.74
N PHE A 65 -7.48 -14.07 -2.71
CA PHE A 65 -7.98 -14.37 -4.04
C PHE A 65 -6.89 -14.09 -5.07
N THR A 66 -6.42 -15.12 -5.77
CA THR A 66 -5.42 -14.96 -6.84
C THR A 66 -6.09 -14.43 -8.10
N LEU A 67 -5.56 -13.33 -8.65
CA LEU A 67 -6.12 -12.69 -9.84
C LEU A 67 -5.84 -13.49 -11.12
N ALA A 68 -4.77 -14.28 -11.16
CA ALA A 68 -4.39 -15.10 -12.33
C ALA A 68 -4.39 -14.32 -13.67
N GLY A 69 -3.97 -13.04 -13.63
CA GLY A 69 -3.96 -12.14 -14.79
C GLY A 69 -5.27 -11.39 -15.05
N GLN A 70 -6.32 -11.64 -14.26
CA GLN A 70 -7.56 -10.87 -14.29
C GLN A 70 -7.32 -9.43 -13.81
N SER A 71 -7.89 -8.47 -14.54
CA SER A 71 -7.84 -7.06 -14.14
C SER A 71 -8.73 -6.79 -12.93
N LEU A 72 -8.30 -5.85 -12.08
CA LEU A 72 -9.05 -5.41 -10.90
C LEU A 72 -10.38 -4.73 -11.27
N ASP A 73 -10.51 -4.16 -12.46
CA ASP A 73 -11.74 -3.53 -12.96
C ASP A 73 -12.65 -4.49 -13.76
N SER A 74 -12.36 -5.79 -13.73
CA SER A 74 -13.18 -6.81 -14.39
C SER A 74 -14.61 -6.83 -13.84
N VAL A 75 -15.60 -6.82 -14.75
CA VAL A 75 -17.04 -6.86 -14.42
C VAL A 75 -17.43 -8.05 -13.55
N ASP A 76 -16.76 -9.19 -13.71
CA ASP A 76 -17.11 -10.42 -12.99
C ASP A 76 -16.46 -10.52 -11.59
N LEU A 77 -15.40 -9.74 -11.35
CA LEU A 77 -14.60 -9.83 -10.12
C LEU A 77 -15.40 -9.56 -8.84
N PRO A 78 -16.28 -8.52 -8.76
CA PRO A 78 -17.10 -8.30 -7.56
C PRO A 78 -17.97 -9.51 -7.20
N GLY A 79 -18.55 -10.18 -8.20
CA GLY A 79 -19.37 -11.38 -7.99
C GLY A 79 -18.55 -12.55 -7.45
N GLN A 80 -17.34 -12.74 -7.98
CA GLN A 80 -16.42 -13.78 -7.53
C GLN A 80 -15.95 -13.56 -6.08
N LEU A 81 -15.60 -12.32 -5.73
CA LEU A 81 -15.20 -11.96 -4.36
C LEU A 81 -16.33 -12.21 -3.36
N ARG A 82 -17.57 -11.82 -3.70
CA ARG A 82 -18.75 -12.09 -2.85
C ARG A 82 -19.01 -13.58 -2.66
N ALA A 83 -18.77 -14.38 -3.71
CA ALA A 83 -18.90 -15.84 -3.63
C ALA A 83 -17.88 -16.50 -2.69
N CYS A 84 -16.81 -15.79 -2.29
CA CYS A 84 -15.87 -16.25 -1.26
C CYS A 84 -16.39 -16.07 0.18
N GLY A 85 -17.62 -15.57 0.37
CA GLY A 85 -18.21 -15.34 1.68
C GLY A 85 -18.23 -16.59 2.58
N PRO A 86 -17.87 -16.48 3.87
CA PRO A 86 -17.89 -17.61 4.79
C PRO A 86 -19.32 -18.11 5.04
N VAL A 87 -19.60 -19.36 4.70
CA VAL A 87 -20.94 -19.98 4.84
C VAL A 87 -21.47 -19.91 6.28
N GLY A 88 -20.59 -20.00 7.27
CA GLY A 88 -20.95 -19.91 8.70
C GLY A 88 -21.33 -18.49 9.17
N HIS A 89 -21.09 -17.46 8.36
CA HIS A 89 -21.34 -16.06 8.67
C HIS A 89 -21.97 -15.35 7.46
N PRO A 90 -23.25 -15.61 7.14
CA PRO A 90 -23.89 -15.09 5.94
C PRO A 90 -24.07 -13.56 5.91
N SER A 91 -23.96 -12.90 7.06
CA SER A 91 -23.97 -11.44 7.18
C SER A 91 -22.57 -10.83 7.26
N ALA A 92 -21.53 -11.61 6.93
CA ALA A 92 -20.15 -11.11 6.97
C ALA A 92 -19.91 -10.12 5.83
N GLU A 93 -19.20 -9.05 6.16
CA GLU A 93 -18.79 -8.00 5.24
C GLU A 93 -17.27 -8.03 5.06
N MET A 94 -16.81 -7.53 3.92
CA MET A 94 -15.39 -7.48 3.58
C MET A 94 -14.78 -6.23 4.22
N SER A 95 -13.65 -6.40 4.91
CA SER A 95 -12.79 -5.28 5.28
C SER A 95 -12.15 -4.64 4.04
N ASP A 96 -11.25 -3.68 4.28
CA ASP A 96 -10.33 -3.16 3.28
C ASP A 96 -9.69 -4.27 2.43
N LEU A 97 -9.66 -4.01 1.13
CA LEU A 97 -9.00 -4.85 0.15
C LEU A 97 -7.54 -4.45 0.07
N LEU A 98 -6.64 -5.37 0.44
CA LEU A 98 -5.22 -5.25 0.18
C LEU A 98 -4.91 -5.79 -1.22
N VAL A 99 -4.38 -4.94 -2.09
CA VAL A 99 -3.84 -5.33 -3.39
C VAL A 99 -2.42 -5.86 -3.20
N VAL A 100 -2.27 -7.17 -3.29
CA VAL A 100 -0.98 -7.85 -3.15
C VAL A 100 -0.33 -7.97 -4.52
N GLY A 101 0.91 -7.53 -4.61
CA GLY A 101 1.70 -7.56 -5.84
C GLY A 101 3.19 -7.49 -5.58
N SER A 102 3.97 -7.51 -6.65
CA SER A 102 5.41 -7.24 -6.61
C SER A 102 5.73 -5.89 -7.20
N GLY A 103 6.80 -5.26 -6.72
CA GLY A 103 7.41 -4.10 -7.36
C GLY A 103 8.90 -4.33 -7.56
N THR A 104 9.58 -3.33 -8.11
CA THR A 104 11.03 -3.34 -8.32
C THR A 104 11.67 -2.13 -7.65
N TRP A 105 12.75 -2.39 -6.91
CA TRP A 105 13.67 -1.36 -6.42
C TRP A 105 15.03 -1.51 -7.09
N VAL A 106 15.80 -0.43 -7.11
CA VAL A 106 17.08 -0.34 -7.82
C VAL A 106 18.19 -0.10 -6.81
N ASP A 107 19.25 -0.92 -6.83
CA ASP A 107 20.38 -0.78 -5.92
C ASP A 107 21.36 0.34 -6.32
N ALA A 108 22.45 0.47 -5.58
CA ALA A 108 23.47 1.49 -5.83
C ALA A 108 24.19 1.30 -7.18
N GLU A 109 24.28 0.05 -7.65
CA GLU A 109 24.88 -0.32 -8.93
C GLU A 109 23.90 -0.16 -10.11
N GLY A 110 22.66 0.24 -9.85
CA GLY A 110 21.63 0.39 -10.87
C GLY A 110 20.95 -0.93 -11.26
N LYS A 111 21.16 -2.01 -10.48
CA LYS A 111 20.53 -3.30 -10.72
C LYS A 111 19.14 -3.34 -10.10
N GLU A 112 18.21 -3.89 -10.86
CA GLU A 112 16.83 -4.10 -10.44
C GLU A 112 16.67 -5.33 -9.55
N HIS A 113 15.88 -5.17 -8.48
CA HIS A 113 15.49 -6.21 -7.54
C HIS A 113 13.98 -6.25 -7.43
N ARG A 114 13.40 -7.40 -7.79
CA ARG A 114 11.97 -7.64 -7.66
C ARG A 114 11.64 -8.03 -6.22
N GLU A 115 10.70 -7.34 -5.60
CA GLU A 115 10.32 -7.52 -4.21
C GLU A 115 8.80 -7.69 -4.09
N SER A 116 8.38 -8.66 -3.29
CA SER A 116 6.97 -8.85 -2.99
C SER A 116 6.53 -7.81 -1.96
N ARG A 117 5.37 -7.18 -2.18
CA ARG A 117 4.84 -6.14 -1.29
C ARG A 117 5.83 -5.00 -1.07
N LEU A 118 6.52 -4.60 -2.14
CA LEU A 118 7.39 -3.41 -2.15
C LEU A 118 6.61 -2.17 -1.69
N VAL A 119 5.34 -2.09 -2.12
CA VAL A 119 4.31 -1.19 -1.60
C VAL A 119 3.07 -2.01 -1.26
N GLU A 120 2.22 -1.48 -0.38
CA GLU A 120 0.91 -2.05 -0.07
C GLU A 120 -0.17 -1.03 -0.35
N LEU A 121 -1.02 -1.35 -1.33
CA LEU A 121 -2.19 -0.56 -1.69
C LEU A 121 -3.41 -1.18 -1.00
N THR A 122 -4.11 -0.39 -0.20
CA THR A 122 -5.39 -0.75 0.41
C THR A 122 -6.51 0.12 -0.15
N VAL A 123 -7.70 -0.45 -0.35
CA VAL A 123 -8.91 0.31 -0.71
C VAL A 123 -10.09 -0.24 0.09
N SER A 124 -10.81 0.65 0.75
CA SER A 124 -11.99 0.31 1.52
C SER A 124 -13.25 0.30 0.65
N PRO A 125 -14.04 -0.79 0.65
CA PRO A 125 -15.37 -0.83 0.04
C PRO A 125 -16.47 -0.34 0.99
N ASP A 126 -16.13 0.13 2.20
CA ASP A 126 -17.10 0.47 3.25
C ASP A 126 -18.09 1.56 2.80
N PRO A 127 -19.41 1.40 3.05
CA PRO A 127 -20.42 2.41 2.74
C PRO A 127 -20.31 3.73 3.50
N ILE A 128 -19.63 3.77 4.64
CA ILE A 128 -19.58 4.92 5.54
C ILE A 128 -18.25 5.68 5.41
N GLY A 129 -17.26 5.11 4.71
CA GLY A 129 -15.92 5.70 4.60
C GLY A 129 -15.08 5.10 3.48
N PRO A 130 -15.50 5.15 2.19
CA PRO A 130 -14.63 4.78 1.10
C PRO A 130 -13.31 5.52 1.21
N SER A 131 -12.22 4.77 1.17
CA SER A 131 -10.88 5.31 1.36
C SER A 131 -9.86 4.48 0.62
N ALA A 132 -8.69 5.04 0.41
CA ALA A 132 -7.54 4.32 -0.09
C ALA A 132 -6.30 4.62 0.74
N GLY A 133 -5.36 3.66 0.77
CA GLY A 133 -4.10 3.80 1.45
C GLY A 133 -2.95 3.26 0.62
N LEU A 134 -1.78 3.87 0.74
CA LEU A 134 -0.52 3.33 0.25
C LEU A 134 0.47 3.30 1.40
N SER A 135 1.13 2.17 1.64
CA SER A 135 2.19 2.08 2.63
C SER A 135 3.45 1.44 2.08
N VAL A 136 4.59 1.82 2.65
CA VAL A 136 5.91 1.30 2.29
C VAL A 136 6.62 0.81 3.54
N HIS A 137 7.28 -0.34 3.44
CA HIS A 137 7.93 -1.03 4.57
C HIS A 137 9.43 -1.22 4.39
N HIS A 138 9.98 -0.75 3.27
CA HIS A 138 11.39 -0.93 2.92
C HIS A 138 12.15 0.38 3.13
N ASP A 139 13.41 0.29 3.52
CA ASP A 139 14.32 1.43 3.70
C ASP A 139 14.79 2.04 2.38
N VAL A 140 14.59 1.38 1.23
CA VAL A 140 15.03 1.84 -0.10
C VAL A 140 14.53 3.23 -0.51
N TRP A 141 13.53 3.77 0.20
CA TRP A 141 12.95 5.11 0.00
C TRP A 141 13.59 6.18 0.89
N ALA A 142 14.25 5.76 1.98
CA ALA A 142 14.76 6.62 3.03
C ALA A 142 16.17 7.13 2.71
N ALA A 143 16.70 8.02 3.55
CA ALA A 143 18.09 8.50 3.44
C ALA A 143 19.12 7.50 4.02
N PHE A 144 18.67 6.60 4.88
CA PHE A 144 19.47 5.64 5.61
C PHE A 144 18.83 4.25 5.53
N ASP A 145 19.66 3.21 5.52
CA ASP A 145 19.20 1.84 5.69
C ASP A 145 18.75 1.58 7.16
N PHE A 146 18.14 0.42 7.41
CA PHE A 146 17.74 0.06 8.79
C PHE A 146 18.90 -0.14 9.77
N HIS A 147 20.16 -0.16 9.31
CA HIS A 147 21.35 -0.13 10.17
C HIS A 147 21.82 1.30 10.49
N GLY A 148 21.06 2.32 10.06
CA GLY A 148 21.43 3.72 10.23
C GLY A 148 22.53 4.21 9.28
N ARG A 149 22.89 3.42 8.25
CA ARG A 149 23.95 3.80 7.30
C ARG A 149 23.36 4.59 6.14
N PRO A 150 23.96 5.72 5.75
CA PRO A 150 23.47 6.48 4.60
C PRO A 150 23.63 5.66 3.31
N HIS A 151 22.59 5.64 2.49
CA HIS A 151 22.59 4.95 1.19
C HIS A 151 22.06 5.84 0.05
N PRO A 152 22.69 7.01 -0.20
CA PRO A 152 22.16 8.03 -1.10
C PRO A 152 21.90 7.53 -2.52
N ALA A 153 22.76 6.68 -3.07
CA ALA A 153 22.57 6.12 -4.41
C ALA A 153 21.29 5.26 -4.51
N VAL A 154 20.98 4.47 -3.48
CA VAL A 154 19.73 3.70 -3.42
C VAL A 154 18.54 4.66 -3.36
N ARG A 155 18.58 5.67 -2.47
CA ARG A 155 17.52 6.67 -2.37
C ARG A 155 17.28 7.40 -3.69
N GLU A 156 18.33 7.87 -4.35
CA GLU A 156 18.27 8.61 -5.61
C GLU A 156 17.60 7.79 -6.73
N ASN A 157 17.82 6.48 -6.76
CA ASN A 157 17.21 5.59 -7.75
C ASN A 157 15.73 5.24 -7.46
N ASN A 158 15.28 5.40 -6.21
CA ASN A 158 13.98 4.88 -5.77
C ASN A 158 12.99 5.98 -5.31
N ALA A 159 13.43 6.90 -4.45
CA ALA A 159 12.55 7.92 -3.85
C ALA A 159 11.82 8.80 -4.89
N PRO A 160 12.43 9.23 -6.01
CA PRO A 160 11.71 9.99 -7.03
C PRO A 160 10.55 9.21 -7.68
N ARG A 161 10.67 7.89 -7.81
CA ARG A 161 9.61 7.04 -8.39
C ARG A 161 8.39 6.99 -7.46
N LEU A 162 8.63 6.82 -6.16
CA LEU A 162 7.58 6.89 -5.14
C LEU A 162 6.93 8.27 -5.14
N ALA A 163 7.73 9.35 -5.15
CA ALA A 163 7.22 10.70 -5.11
C ALA A 163 6.33 11.05 -6.31
N ASN A 164 6.78 10.68 -7.52
CA ASN A 164 6.00 10.87 -8.74
C ASN A 164 4.72 10.04 -8.74
N ALA A 165 4.77 8.80 -8.24
CA ALA A 165 3.59 7.96 -8.12
C ALA A 165 2.56 8.59 -7.17
N LEU A 166 2.98 9.07 -5.99
CA LEU A 166 2.09 9.74 -5.04
C LEU A 166 1.45 11.00 -5.62
N GLY A 167 2.23 11.87 -6.25
CA GLY A 167 1.70 13.07 -6.91
C GLY A 167 0.79 12.76 -8.12
N GLU A 168 0.92 11.59 -8.73
CA GLU A 168 -0.01 11.12 -9.76
C GLU A 168 -1.27 10.48 -9.17
N LEU A 169 -1.17 9.78 -8.04
CA LEU A 169 -2.32 9.26 -7.30
C LEU A 169 -3.21 10.40 -6.79
N GLU A 170 -2.65 11.46 -6.22
CA GLU A 170 -3.45 12.62 -5.82
C GLU A 170 -4.18 13.26 -6.99
N ARG A 171 -3.53 13.45 -8.14
CA ARG A 171 -4.19 13.95 -9.36
C ARG A 171 -5.27 13.00 -9.88
N LEU A 172 -5.04 11.69 -9.76
CA LEU A 172 -5.99 10.66 -10.16
C LEU A 172 -7.25 10.69 -9.29
N LEU A 173 -7.07 10.81 -7.98
CA LEU A 173 -8.13 10.76 -6.97
C LEU A 173 -8.83 12.12 -6.79
N GLY A 174 -8.14 13.22 -7.11
CA GLY A 174 -8.69 14.58 -6.98
C GLY A 174 -8.67 15.14 -5.55
N VAL A 175 -8.09 14.40 -4.60
CA VAL A 175 -7.95 14.77 -3.20
C VAL A 175 -6.50 14.60 -2.75
N PRO A 176 -6.01 15.46 -1.83
CA PRO A 176 -4.67 15.32 -1.28
C PRO A 176 -4.56 14.05 -0.42
N GLY A 177 -3.36 13.46 -0.40
CA GLY A 177 -3.05 12.36 0.50
C GLY A 177 -2.57 12.90 1.85
N GLU A 178 -3.09 12.35 2.92
CA GLU A 178 -2.65 12.64 4.27
C GLU A 178 -1.55 11.65 4.68
N GLY A 179 -0.44 12.16 5.19
CA GLY A 179 0.61 11.32 5.76
C GLY A 179 0.08 10.62 7.02
N GLY A 180 0.29 9.31 7.10
CA GLY A 180 -0.12 8.52 8.26
C GLY A 180 0.80 8.76 9.47
N GLU A 181 0.42 8.13 10.59
CA GLU A 181 1.12 8.29 11.85
C GLU A 181 2.61 7.88 11.78
N PRO A 182 3.50 8.64 12.44
CA PRO A 182 4.89 8.26 12.64
C PRO A 182 5.05 6.84 13.21
N THR A 183 6.04 6.10 12.72
CA THR A 183 6.49 4.85 13.33
C THR A 183 7.96 4.94 13.74
N TYR A 184 8.46 3.93 14.44
CA TYR A 184 9.90 3.83 14.71
C TYR A 184 10.75 3.72 13.43
N PHE A 185 10.14 3.32 12.30
CA PHE A 185 10.83 3.11 11.03
C PHE A 185 10.83 4.33 10.11
N GLY A 186 10.02 5.33 10.41
CA GLY A 186 9.98 6.57 9.63
C GLY A 186 8.70 7.36 9.79
N VAL A 187 8.67 8.48 9.07
CA VAL A 187 7.56 9.44 9.03
C VAL A 187 7.31 9.81 7.58
N ALA A 188 6.05 9.82 7.16
CA ALA A 188 5.67 10.34 5.85
C ALA A 188 5.83 11.88 5.85
N GLU A 189 6.55 12.41 4.85
CA GLU A 189 6.70 13.86 4.65
C GLU A 189 6.49 14.20 3.17
N GLY A 190 5.39 14.90 2.88
CA GLY A 190 4.96 15.17 1.50
C GLY A 190 4.86 13.88 0.70
N TYR A 191 5.64 13.79 -0.38
CA TYR A 191 5.68 12.62 -1.28
C TYR A 191 6.85 11.66 -0.99
N GLY A 192 7.33 11.59 0.24
CA GLY A 192 8.43 10.72 0.62
C GLY A 192 8.52 10.49 2.12
N LEU A 193 9.71 10.08 2.56
CA LEU A 193 10.02 9.86 3.97
C LEU A 193 10.81 11.06 4.49
N ALA A 194 10.48 11.52 5.70
CA ALA A 194 11.27 12.49 6.43
C ALA A 194 12.69 11.97 6.66
N VAL A 195 13.67 12.87 6.70
CA VAL A 195 15.02 12.53 7.13
C VAL A 195 15.02 12.36 8.66
N PRO A 196 15.51 11.23 9.21
CA PRO A 196 15.54 11.04 10.65
C PRO A 196 16.57 11.97 11.32
N ASP A 197 16.49 12.09 12.63
CA ASP A 197 17.54 12.76 13.40
C ASP A 197 18.88 12.02 13.24
N VAL A 198 19.91 12.75 12.80
CA VAL A 198 21.23 12.20 12.49
C VAL A 198 22.20 12.51 13.63
N ILE A 199 22.86 11.48 14.15
CA ILE A 199 23.90 11.59 15.18
C ILE A 199 25.20 11.04 14.59
N ASP A 200 26.26 11.87 14.57
CA ASP A 200 27.58 11.51 14.04
C ASP A 200 27.57 10.98 12.58
N GLY A 201 26.62 11.45 11.77
CA GLY A 201 26.46 11.05 10.37
C GLY A 201 25.72 9.72 10.16
N LEU A 202 25.18 9.13 11.23
CA LEU A 202 24.37 7.93 11.19
C LEU A 202 22.92 8.23 11.54
N GLY A 203 22.01 7.53 10.88
CA GLY A 203 20.61 7.43 11.30
C GLY A 203 20.45 6.44 12.45
N PRO A 204 19.21 6.24 12.95
CA PRO A 204 18.93 5.24 13.96
C PRO A 204 19.21 3.82 13.42
N ASP A 205 19.88 2.99 14.24
CA ASP A 205 19.94 1.55 14.01
C ASP A 205 18.63 0.94 14.53
N LEU A 206 17.85 0.37 13.63
CA LEU A 206 16.51 -0.16 13.88
C LEU A 206 16.49 -1.69 13.87
N THR A 207 17.65 -2.34 13.78
CA THR A 207 17.74 -3.80 13.59
C THR A 207 17.21 -4.63 14.76
N ASP A 208 17.13 -4.07 15.95
CA ASP A 208 16.54 -4.72 17.13
C ASP A 208 15.00 -4.75 17.09
N LEU A 209 14.38 -3.93 16.22
CA LEU A 209 12.94 -3.86 16.00
C LEU A 209 12.48 -4.66 14.75
N MET A 210 13.40 -5.33 14.06
CA MET A 210 13.17 -6.04 12.79
C MET A 210 12.82 -7.53 12.96
#